data_AF-A0A563EWW0-F1
#
_entry.id   AF-A0A563EWW0-F1
#
_cell.length_a   1.000
_cell.length_b   1.000
_cell.length_c   1.000
_cell.angle_alpha   90.00
_cell.angle_beta   90.00
_cell.angle_gamma   90.00
#
_symmetry.space_group_name_H-M   'P 1'
#
loop_
_entity.id
_entity.type
_entity.pdbx_description
1 polymer ?
#
loop_
_entity_poly.entity_id
_entity_poly.type
_entity_poly.pdbx_seq_one_letter_code
_entity_poly.pdbx_strand_id
1 'polypeptide(L)' 'MGEDEEYDEVEDEFEDEEDDDDLFSVTPEARTVCHLCGGAGFIASPTLAIIGGAARTVDNGRECPHCAGSRTFNGLIPPL' A
#
# COMPACT_ATOMS: atom_id res chain seq x y z
N MET A 1 2.31 -40.14 48.06
CA MET A 1 0.98 -39.65 47.65
C MET A 1 1.25 -38.89 46.38
N GLY A 2 0.87 -39.49 45.26
CA GLY A 2 1.09 -38.96 43.92
C GLY A 2 0.03 -37.92 43.61
N GLU A 3 0.46 -36.87 42.92
CA GLU A 3 -0.42 -35.90 42.29
C GLU A 3 -0.03 -35.94 40.82
N ASP A 4 -0.75 -36.79 40.09
CA ASP A 4 -0.63 -36.98 38.66
C ASP A 4 -1.33 -35.78 38.01
N GLU A 5 -0.58 -34.72 37.73
CA GLU A 5 -1.08 -33.57 36.98
C GLU A 5 -1.24 -33.98 35.50
N GLU A 6 -2.47 -34.35 35.15
CA GLU A 6 -2.95 -34.59 33.80
C GLU A 6 -2.71 -33.34 32.95
N TYR A 7 -1.68 -33.38 32.10
CA TYR A 7 -1.43 -32.37 31.07
C TYR A 7 -2.53 -32.53 30.02
N ASP A 8 -3.51 -31.62 30.04
CA ASP A 8 -4.47 -31.43 28.95
C ASP A 8 -3.68 -30.99 27.72
N GLU A 9 -3.45 -31.92 26.79
CA GLU A 9 -2.81 -31.67 25.49
C GLU A 9 -3.83 -30.90 24.64
N VAL A 10 -3.76 -29.57 24.73
CA VAL A 10 -4.46 -28.71 23.77
C VAL A 10 -3.87 -28.95 22.39
N GLU A 11 -4.52 -29.80 21.59
CA GLU A 11 -4.35 -29.85 20.15
C GLU A 11 -4.70 -28.46 19.61
N ASP A 12 -3.65 -27.65 19.45
CA ASP A 12 -3.70 -26.36 18.80
C ASP A 12 -3.92 -26.64 17.31
N GLU A 13 -5.18 -26.93 16.96
CA GLU A 13 -5.67 -27.02 15.59
C GLU A 13 -5.66 -25.59 15.05
N PHE A 14 -4.46 -25.14 14.66
CA PHE A 14 -4.29 -23.95 13.84
C PHE A 14 -4.97 -24.26 12.51
N GLU A 15 -6.26 -23.93 12.41
CA GLU A 15 -6.92 -23.75 11.12
C GLU A 15 -6.07 -22.70 10.39
N ASP A 16 -5.30 -23.15 9.38
CA ASP A 16 -4.72 -22.29 8.37
C ASP A 16 -5.90 -21.63 7.64
N GLU A 17 -6.45 -20.57 8.22
CA GLU A 17 -7.30 -19.62 7.51
C GLU A 17 -6.44 -19.11 6.36
N GLU A 18 -6.68 -19.66 5.16
CA GLU A 18 -6.11 -19.14 3.92
C GLU A 18 -6.47 -17.66 3.87
N ASP A 19 -5.51 -16.79 4.19
CA ASP A 19 -5.60 -15.34 4.05
C ASP A 19 -5.91 -15.05 2.57
N ASP A 20 -7.20 -15.01 2.24
CA ASP A 20 -7.81 -14.58 0.97
C ASP A 20 -7.62 -13.07 0.75
N ASP A 21 -6.69 -12.46 1.47
CA ASP A 21 -6.29 -11.08 1.32
C ASP A 21 -5.35 -10.97 0.12
N ASP A 22 -5.96 -10.78 -1.04
CA ASP A 22 -5.38 -10.32 -2.33
C ASP A 22 -4.56 -9.00 -2.20
N LEU A 23 -4.29 -8.55 -0.98
CA LEU A 23 -3.53 -7.37 -0.58
C LEU A 23 -2.06 -7.41 -1.06
N PHE A 24 -1.53 -8.61 -1.31
CA PHE A 24 -0.17 -8.81 -1.81
C PHE A 24 -0.09 -9.27 -3.28
N SER A 25 -1.21 -9.35 -4.01
CA SER A 25 -1.12 -9.73 -5.41
C SER A 25 -0.42 -8.63 -6.22
N VAL A 26 0.67 -9.03 -6.86
CA VAL A 26 1.38 -8.18 -7.81
C VAL A 26 0.68 -8.31 -9.16
N THR A 27 0.33 -7.18 -9.79
CA THR A 27 -0.23 -7.21 -11.15
C THR A 27 0.75 -7.93 -12.08
N PRO A 28 0.34 -9.00 -12.79
CA PRO A 28 1.24 -9.83 -13.59
C PRO A 28 1.78 -9.11 -14.85
N GLU A 29 1.13 -8.03 -15.26
CA GLU A 29 1.48 -7.28 -16.46
C GLU A 29 2.61 -6.28 -16.18
N ALA A 30 3.66 -6.30 -17.02
CA ALA A 30 4.71 -5.30 -16.94
C ALA A 30 4.14 -3.90 -17.21
N ARG A 31 4.27 -3.01 -16.23
CA ARG A 31 3.90 -1.60 -16.34
C ARG A 31 5.10 -0.70 -16.11
N THR A 32 5.12 0.45 -16.78
CA THR A 32 6.15 1.45 -16.56
C THR A 32 5.68 2.43 -15.51
N VAL A 33 6.41 2.53 -14.39
CA VAL A 33 6.10 3.49 -13.33
C VAL A 33 6.19 4.92 -13.88
N CYS A 34 5.25 5.78 -13.50
CA CYS A 34 5.29 7.18 -13.90
C CYS A 34 6.52 7.87 -13.32
N HIS A 35 7.46 8.27 -14.19
CA HIS A 35 8.72 8.89 -13.79
C HIS A 35 8.55 10.26 -13.13
N LEU A 36 7.41 10.94 -13.35
CA LEU A 36 7.15 12.25 -12.73
C LEU A 36 6.74 12.13 -11.25
N CYS A 37 5.80 11.24 -10.92
CA CYS A 37 5.31 11.07 -9.55
C CYS A 37 5.88 9.85 -8.82
N GLY A 38 6.80 9.10 -9.45
CA GLY A 38 7.38 7.88 -8.88
C GLY A 38 6.37 6.79 -8.55
N GLY A 39 5.18 6.79 -9.18
CA GLY A 39 4.10 5.85 -8.88
C GLY A 39 3.15 6.28 -7.76
N ALA A 40 3.31 7.46 -7.16
CA ALA A 40 2.41 7.93 -6.10
C ALA A 40 1.02 8.37 -6.62
N GLY A 41 0.93 8.76 -7.89
CA GLY A 41 -0.31 9.30 -8.50
C GLY A 41 -0.59 10.78 -8.17
N PHE A 42 0.06 11.31 -7.14
CA PHE A 42 0.01 12.71 -6.73
C PHE A 42 1.43 13.29 -6.64
N ILE A 43 1.52 14.61 -6.74
CA ILE A 43 2.74 15.38 -6.55
C ILE A 43 2.52 16.41 -5.44
N ALA A 44 3.59 16.79 -4.74
CA ALA A 44 3.51 17.76 -3.67
C ALA A 44 2.95 19.10 -4.17
N SER A 45 1.98 19.64 -3.44
CA SER A 45 1.34 20.92 -3.70
C SER A 45 1.21 21.71 -2.39
N PRO A 46 2.34 22.11 -1.78
CA PRO A 46 2.35 22.79 -0.50
C PRO A 46 1.59 24.12 -0.59
N THR A 47 0.61 24.28 0.30
CA THR A 47 -0.26 25.45 0.40
C THR A 47 -0.22 26.01 1.81
N LEU A 48 -0.24 27.34 1.94
CA LEU A 48 -0.30 28.01 3.23
C LEU A 48 -1.73 27.95 3.78
N ALA A 49 -1.88 27.57 5.05
CA ALA A 49 -3.16 27.51 5.74
C ALA A 49 -3.04 28.01 7.18
N ILE A 50 -4.18 28.41 7.76
CA ILE A 50 -4.29 28.67 9.20
C ILE A 50 -5.08 27.52 9.82
N ILE A 51 -4.44 26.76 10.72
CA ILE A 51 -5.07 25.63 11.44
C ILE A 51 -5.01 25.93 12.94
N GLY A 52 -6.18 26.02 13.58
CA GLY A 52 -6.27 26.36 15.01
C GLY A 52 -5.69 27.75 15.35
N GLY A 53 -5.79 28.70 14.42
CA GLY A 53 -5.23 30.06 14.59
C GLY A 53 -3.72 30.17 14.35
N ALA A 54 -3.02 29.08 14.04
CA ALA A 54 -1.59 29.08 13.74
C ALA A 54 -1.33 28.90 12.24
N ALA A 55 -0.35 29.63 11.70
CA ALA A 55 0.11 29.44 10.33
C ALA A 55 0.81 28.08 10.18
N ARG A 56 0.40 27.32 9.17
CA ARG A 56 0.93 26.00 8.81
C ARG A 56 1.07 25.89 7.30
N THR A 57 1.94 24.99 6.87
CA THR A 57 2.00 24.54 5.48
C THR A 57 1.35 23.17 5.42
N VAL A 58 0.40 23.00 4.49
CA VAL A 58 -0.29 21.73 4.25
C VAL A 58 0.03 21.28 2.84
N ASP A 59 0.34 20.00 2.66
CA ASP A 59 0.43 19.40 1.35
C ASP A 59 -0.82 18.55 1.10
N ASN A 60 -1.70 19.08 0.25
CA ASN A 60 -2.96 18.42 -0.09
C ASN A 60 -2.74 17.37 -1.20
N GLY A 61 -1.53 17.33 -1.78
CA GLY A 61 -1.27 16.72 -3.07
C GLY A 61 -1.99 17.45 -4.21
N ARG A 62 -1.38 17.43 -5.40
CA ARG A 62 -2.09 17.65 -6.65
C ARG A 62 -2.00 16.38 -7.46
N GLU A 63 -3.09 16.02 -8.14
CA GLU A 63 -3.07 14.90 -9.08
C GLU A 63 -1.91 15.08 -10.07
N CYS A 64 -1.17 14.00 -10.32
CA CYS A 64 -0.02 14.04 -11.23
C CYS A 64 -0.49 14.32 -12.66
N PRO A 65 -0.08 15.43 -13.30
CA PRO A 65 -0.58 15.79 -14.63
C PRO A 65 -0.06 14.88 -15.75
N HIS A 66 1.01 14.10 -15.48
CA HIS A 66 1.59 13.19 -16.47
C HIS A 66 0.81 11.88 -16.57
N CYS A 67 0.39 11.32 -15.43
CA CYS A 67 -0.34 10.05 -15.39
C CYS A 67 -1.83 10.19 -15.03
N ALA A 68 -2.32 11.39 -14.71
CA ALA A 68 -3.71 11.62 -14.27
C ALA A 68 -4.15 10.60 -13.19
N GLY A 69 -3.34 10.48 -12.15
CA GLY A 69 -3.61 9.55 -11.05
C GLY A 69 -3.38 8.06 -11.34
N SER A 70 -3.10 7.65 -12.59
CA SER A 70 -2.97 6.24 -12.98
C SER A 70 -1.73 5.54 -12.40
N ARG A 71 -0.75 6.32 -11.90
CA ARG A 71 0.53 5.88 -11.30
C ARG A 71 1.50 5.18 -12.26
N THR A 72 0.99 4.53 -13.29
CA THR A 72 1.71 3.69 -14.23
C THR A 72 1.21 3.93 -15.65
N PHE A 73 2.05 3.61 -16.62
CA PHE A 73 1.70 3.49 -18.03
C PHE A 73 1.73 2.03 -18.43
N ASN A 74 1.03 1.69 -19.50
CA ASN A 74 1.25 0.41 -20.18
C ASN A 74 2.74 0.27 -20.43
N GLY A 75 3.31 -0.89 -20.07
CA GLY A 75 4.75 -1.13 -20.19
C GLY A 75 5.25 -0.73 -21.57
N LEU A 76 6.37 -0.01 -21.63
CA LEU A 76 7.07 0.22 -22.89
C LEU A 76 7.40 -1.15 -23.49
N ILE A 77 6.67 -1.54 -24.54
CA ILE A 77 6.94 -2.76 -25.30
C ILE A 77 8.23 -2.48 -26.09
N PRO A 78 9.35 -3.17 -25.81
CA PRO A 78 10.55 -2.99 -26.61
C PRO A 78 10.24 -3.32 -28.07
N PRO A 79 10.71 -2.52 -29.05
CA PRO A 79 10.58 -2.89 -30.45
C PRO A 79 11.34 -4.21 -30.69
N LEU A 80 10.74 -5.09 -31.51
CA LEU A 80 11.34 -6.36 -31.95
C LEU A 80 12.55 -6.13 -32.88
#